data_AF-A0A956JXG3-F1
#
_entry.id   AF-A0A956JXG3-F1
#
_cell.length_a   1.000
_cell.length_b   1.000
_cell.length_c   1.000
_cell.angle_alpha   90.00
_cell.angle_beta   90.00
_cell.angle_gamma   90.00
#
_symmetry.space_group_name_H-M   'P 1'
#
loop_
_entity.id
_entity.type
_entity.pdbx_description
1 polymer ?
#
loop_
_entity_poly.entity_id
_entity_poly.type
_entity_poly.pdbx_seq_one_letter_code
_entity_poly.pdbx_strand_id
1 'polypeptide(L)'
;MLVPACVAADPGDDPSTATTSAAVTAPGGGGGGGTGTNCPWWGCGSNSPVIGPWNFHELDADGEPNDAGLQLVVMTRKGLKYMPEVIGAELVGHSFDEQSYPSIRGAKVAGAILVVDAPDGTYELTIHRVARVTPYWVGPSTLNYTYELDYQGPDQGDVRPVCGNPPIEDKSYPNALGALLFAGDRYDAKAKAVIATGVDETRGWFNIACAGSALAKLHLNRHTTAGEDGAYVAKRPQRQAMLKMFVSDVCGTGQPFTVPGEPLHYQNATKWMKLDGTETSDEALWTADGAICLDKHRLEANPSPLFPTIRQDIEDACALAGHKLPTCAELGVLPDQWQKLAYLLSANP
;
A
#
# COMPACT_ATOMS: atom_id res chain seq x y z
N MET A 1 -34.43 23.82 -7.67
CA MET A 1 -35.54 23.06 -7.05
C MET A 1 -34.98 22.43 -5.79
N LEU A 2 -35.49 22.90 -4.65
CA LEU A 2 -35.08 22.60 -3.28
C LEU A 2 -36.03 21.56 -2.68
N VAL A 3 -35.51 20.52 -2.02
CA VAL A 3 -36.16 19.73 -0.95
C VAL A 3 -35.04 18.97 -0.18
N PRO A 4 -35.12 18.71 1.14
CA PRO A 4 -35.17 19.68 2.25
C PRO A 4 -34.12 19.38 3.35
N ALA A 5 -33.98 20.33 4.28
CA ALA A 5 -33.19 20.24 5.50
C ALA A 5 -33.80 19.27 6.53
N CYS A 6 -32.96 18.55 7.27
CA CYS A 6 -33.35 17.86 8.50
C CYS A 6 -32.93 18.69 9.72
N VAL A 7 -33.90 18.85 10.62
CA VAL A 7 -33.92 19.67 11.83
C VAL A 7 -33.13 19.01 12.96
N ALA A 8 -32.35 19.81 13.70
CA ALA A 8 -31.65 19.39 14.91
C ALA A 8 -32.62 19.28 16.09
N ALA A 9 -32.43 18.25 16.93
CA ALA A 9 -33.06 18.14 18.24
C ALA A 9 -31.99 18.32 19.33
N ASP A 10 -32.30 19.18 20.31
CA ASP A 10 -31.48 19.57 21.47
C ASP A 10 -31.37 18.45 22.53
N PRO A 11 -30.38 18.49 23.45
CA PRO A 11 -29.99 17.40 24.35
C PRO A 11 -30.62 17.51 25.76
N GLY A 12 -30.59 16.41 26.51
CA GLY A 12 -30.93 16.38 27.94
C GLY A 12 -30.06 15.40 28.74
N ASP A 13 -29.18 15.97 29.57
CA ASP A 13 -28.68 15.60 30.92
C ASP A 13 -28.41 14.13 31.37
N ASP A 14 -27.10 13.79 31.50
CA ASP A 14 -26.26 13.33 32.67
C ASP A 14 -26.81 12.42 33.83
N PRO A 15 -26.02 11.82 34.77
CA PRO A 15 -24.59 11.39 34.85
C PRO A 15 -24.31 9.96 35.45
N SER A 16 -23.01 9.62 35.50
CA SER A 16 -22.29 8.73 36.46
C SER A 16 -22.16 7.23 36.09
N THR A 17 -21.00 6.55 36.15
CA THR A 17 -19.97 6.47 37.21
C THR A 17 -18.61 5.98 36.66
N ALA A 18 -17.56 6.23 37.46
CA ALA A 18 -16.13 6.13 37.18
C ALA A 18 -15.54 4.72 36.98
N THR A 19 -14.48 4.63 36.16
CA THR A 19 -13.23 3.96 36.57
C THR A 19 -12.04 4.48 35.77
N THR A 20 -11.06 5.05 36.46
CA THR A 20 -9.79 5.53 35.93
C THR A 20 -8.85 4.35 35.63
N SER A 21 -8.45 4.21 34.37
CA SER A 21 -7.19 3.57 33.99
C SER A 21 -6.56 4.39 32.87
N ALA A 22 -5.35 4.88 33.11
CA ALA A 22 -4.66 5.82 32.25
C ALA A 22 -4.18 5.12 30.96
N ALA A 23 -4.97 5.26 29.89
CA ALA A 23 -4.50 5.08 28.52
C ALA A 23 -3.92 6.42 28.04
N VAL A 24 -2.75 6.35 27.41
CA VAL A 24 -2.11 7.49 26.73
C VAL A 24 -3.07 7.99 25.64
N THR A 25 -3.70 9.13 25.91
CA THR A 25 -4.56 9.85 24.99
C THR A 25 -3.69 10.51 23.92
N ALA A 26 -3.86 10.09 22.66
CA ALA A 26 -3.50 10.92 21.52
C ALA A 26 -4.35 12.20 21.55
N PRO A 27 -3.80 13.39 21.25
CA PRO A 27 -4.59 14.61 21.22
C PRO A 27 -5.60 14.55 20.05
N GLY A 28 -6.84 14.94 20.36
CA GLY A 28 -8.00 14.76 19.51
C GLY A 28 -8.02 15.66 18.27
N GLY A 29 -8.35 15.04 17.13
CA GLY A 29 -9.13 15.67 16.08
C GLY A 29 -10.62 15.52 16.40
N GLY A 30 -11.22 16.54 16.99
CA GLY A 30 -12.62 16.56 17.36
C GLY A 30 -13.53 17.18 16.29
N GLY A 31 -14.53 16.40 15.87
CA GLY A 31 -15.81 16.85 15.28
C GLY A 31 -16.08 16.30 13.87
N GLY A 32 -17.05 15.43 13.58
CA GLY A 32 -18.11 14.81 14.38
C GLY A 32 -19.34 14.50 13.49
N GLY A 33 -19.71 13.22 13.38
CA GLY A 33 -21.10 12.75 13.19
C GLY A 33 -21.65 12.54 11.76
N GLY A 34 -21.76 11.27 11.31
CA GLY A 34 -22.60 10.88 10.17
C GLY A 34 -22.30 9.51 9.56
N THR A 35 -23.00 8.47 10.05
CA THR A 35 -23.33 7.18 9.40
C THR A 35 -22.44 6.66 8.24
N GLY A 36 -21.67 5.59 8.51
CA GLY A 36 -21.35 4.58 7.49
C GLY A 36 -20.03 4.67 6.71
N THR A 37 -18.99 5.35 7.22
CA THR A 37 -17.69 5.42 6.53
C THR A 37 -16.50 5.34 7.50
N ASN A 38 -16.43 4.28 8.31
CA ASN A 38 -15.16 3.91 8.97
C ASN A 38 -14.27 3.20 7.97
N CYS A 39 -13.72 3.95 7.02
CA CYS A 39 -12.53 3.46 6.35
C CYS A 39 -11.35 3.78 7.28
N PRO A 40 -10.62 2.77 7.76
CA PRO A 40 -9.51 3.01 8.67
C PRO A 40 -8.46 3.90 7.97
N TRP A 41 -7.72 4.68 8.76
CA TRP A 41 -6.82 5.76 8.34
C TRP A 41 -5.78 5.41 7.24
N TRP A 42 -5.56 4.12 6.97
CA TRP A 42 -4.66 3.61 5.94
C TRP A 42 -5.37 3.25 4.60
N GLY A 43 -6.72 3.17 4.60
CA GLY A 43 -7.56 2.74 3.49
C GLY A 43 -8.45 3.83 2.85
N CYS A 44 -8.54 5.04 3.41
CA CYS A 44 -9.31 6.13 2.79
C CYS A 44 -8.65 6.54 1.47
N GLY A 45 -9.18 5.99 0.38
CA GLY A 45 -8.79 6.32 -0.99
C GLY A 45 -7.63 5.50 -1.56
N SER A 46 -6.82 4.81 -0.76
CA SER A 46 -5.77 3.95 -1.34
C SER A 46 -6.43 2.76 -2.05
N ASN A 47 -5.96 2.41 -3.26
CA ASN A 47 -6.36 1.15 -3.91
C ASN A 47 -5.65 -0.01 -3.21
N SER A 48 -5.94 -0.26 -1.94
CA SER A 48 -5.41 -1.39 -1.17
C SER A 48 -6.38 -2.57 -1.25
N PRO A 49 -5.93 -3.83 -1.11
CA PRO A 49 -6.83 -4.96 -1.20
C PRO A 49 -7.69 -5.09 0.07
N VAL A 50 -8.97 -5.40 -0.14
CA VAL A 50 -9.97 -5.53 0.92
C VAL A 50 -10.80 -6.80 0.73
N ILE A 51 -11.23 -7.40 1.84
CA ILE A 51 -12.26 -8.45 1.87
C ILE A 51 -13.21 -8.18 3.04
N GLY A 52 -14.47 -7.86 2.74
CA GLY A 52 -15.44 -7.49 3.77
C GLY A 52 -14.97 -6.27 4.59
N PRO A 53 -14.91 -6.34 5.94
CA PRO A 53 -14.37 -5.29 6.79
C PRO A 53 -12.84 -5.33 6.91
N TRP A 54 -12.21 -6.38 6.39
CA TRP A 54 -10.79 -6.62 6.54
C TRP A 54 -10.01 -5.99 5.43
N ASN A 55 -8.87 -5.49 5.83
CA ASN A 55 -7.94 -4.94 4.89
C ASN A 55 -6.57 -5.50 5.18
N PHE A 56 -5.83 -5.70 4.12
CA PHE A 56 -4.63 -6.49 4.16
C PHE A 56 -3.75 -6.07 3.00
N HIS A 57 -2.60 -6.71 2.91
CA HIS A 57 -1.69 -6.58 1.78
C HIS A 57 -0.85 -7.83 1.57
N GLU A 58 -0.92 -8.80 2.49
CA GLU A 58 -0.17 -10.04 2.43
C GLU A 58 -1.01 -11.22 2.91
N LEU A 59 -0.69 -12.39 2.36
CA LEU A 59 -1.15 -13.71 2.79
C LEU A 59 0.07 -14.63 2.83
N ASP A 60 -0.05 -15.74 3.54
CA ASP A 60 0.98 -16.77 3.61
C ASP A 60 0.50 -18.04 2.91
N ALA A 61 1.31 -18.57 1.99
CA ALA A 61 1.01 -19.76 1.21
C ALA A 61 0.95 -21.06 2.05
N ASP A 62 1.65 -21.08 3.20
CA ASP A 62 1.68 -22.20 4.13
C ASP A 62 0.55 -22.10 5.19
N GLY A 63 -0.23 -21.02 5.14
CA GLY A 63 -1.39 -20.81 6.00
C GLY A 63 -1.06 -20.15 7.33
N GLU A 64 0.02 -19.38 7.45
CA GLU A 64 0.19 -18.52 8.63
C GLU A 64 -0.78 -17.31 8.59
N PRO A 65 -1.45 -16.96 9.70
CA PRO A 65 -2.33 -15.79 9.73
C PRO A 65 -1.52 -14.49 9.72
N ASN A 66 -1.97 -13.50 8.93
CA ASN A 66 -1.38 -12.16 8.90
C ASN A 66 -1.79 -11.30 10.12
N ASP A 67 -1.31 -10.06 10.19
CA ASP A 67 -1.61 -9.14 11.30
C ASP A 67 -3.11 -8.78 11.43
N ALA A 68 -3.90 -8.97 10.38
CA ALA A 68 -5.35 -8.82 10.40
C ALA A 68 -6.09 -10.12 10.76
N GLY A 69 -5.36 -11.21 11.04
CA GLY A 69 -5.91 -12.53 11.34
C GLY A 69 -6.40 -13.29 10.12
N LEU A 70 -6.02 -12.88 8.90
CA LEU A 70 -6.40 -13.57 7.67
C LEU A 70 -5.45 -14.71 7.36
N GLN A 71 -6.00 -15.89 7.06
CA GLN A 71 -5.27 -17.12 6.79
C GLN A 71 -5.68 -17.71 5.44
N LEU A 72 -4.71 -17.95 4.55
CA LEU A 72 -4.98 -18.68 3.31
C LEU A 72 -5.09 -20.18 3.61
N VAL A 73 -6.23 -20.78 3.28
CA VAL A 73 -6.53 -22.17 3.62
C VAL A 73 -6.21 -23.09 2.46
N VAL A 74 -6.66 -22.75 1.26
CA VAL A 74 -6.50 -23.58 0.07
C VAL A 74 -6.69 -22.76 -1.20
N MET A 75 -5.97 -23.14 -2.26
CA MET A 75 -6.29 -22.73 -3.61
C MET A 75 -7.05 -23.85 -4.30
N THR A 76 -8.18 -23.55 -4.93
CA THR A 76 -8.93 -24.52 -5.74
C THR A 76 -9.15 -24.03 -7.15
N ARG A 77 -9.31 -24.95 -8.11
CA ARG A 77 -9.76 -24.63 -9.46
C ARG A 77 -10.51 -25.80 -10.05
N LYS A 78 -11.76 -25.58 -10.45
CA LYS A 78 -12.66 -26.63 -10.98
C LYS A 78 -12.74 -27.86 -10.04
N GLY A 79 -12.81 -27.61 -8.74
CA GLY A 79 -12.88 -28.65 -7.70
C GLY A 79 -11.55 -29.34 -7.37
N LEU A 80 -10.46 -29.07 -8.11
CA LEU A 80 -9.13 -29.58 -7.81
C LEU A 80 -8.43 -28.64 -6.82
N LYS A 81 -7.74 -29.21 -5.83
CA LYS A 81 -6.96 -28.44 -4.85
C LYS A 81 -5.54 -28.21 -5.37
N TYR A 82 -4.94 -27.09 -5.01
CA TYR A 82 -3.56 -26.74 -5.33
C TYR A 82 -2.89 -26.16 -4.09
N MET A 83 -1.59 -26.39 -3.96
CA MET A 83 -0.74 -25.65 -3.03
C MET A 83 -0.32 -24.35 -3.74
N PRO A 84 -0.79 -23.17 -3.30
CA PRO A 84 -0.40 -21.92 -3.92
C PRO A 84 1.07 -21.61 -3.60
N GLU A 85 1.78 -21.00 -4.55
CA GLU A 85 3.11 -20.43 -4.33
C GLU A 85 3.24 -19.19 -5.21
N VAL A 86 3.81 -18.10 -4.70
CA VAL A 86 4.19 -16.94 -5.51
C VAL A 86 5.70 -16.96 -5.72
N ILE A 87 6.12 -17.34 -6.93
CA ILE A 87 7.54 -17.41 -7.30
C ILE A 87 7.93 -16.08 -7.95
N GLY A 88 8.69 -15.26 -7.23
CA GLY A 88 8.98 -13.89 -7.65
C GLY A 88 7.69 -13.08 -7.73
N ALA A 89 7.16 -12.88 -8.94
CA ALA A 89 5.92 -12.15 -9.21
C ALA A 89 4.87 -12.98 -9.99
N GLU A 90 4.97 -14.31 -9.95
CA GLU A 90 4.04 -15.23 -10.62
C GLU A 90 3.39 -16.17 -9.60
N LEU A 91 2.06 -16.15 -9.53
CA LEU A 91 1.27 -17.17 -8.81
C LEU A 91 1.26 -18.49 -9.57
N VAL A 92 1.62 -19.55 -8.86
CA VAL A 92 1.62 -20.93 -9.29
C VAL A 92 0.71 -21.73 -8.34
N GLY A 93 -0.11 -22.61 -8.91
CA GLY A 93 -0.81 -23.64 -8.14
C GLY A 93 -0.12 -24.98 -8.37
N HIS A 94 0.57 -25.50 -7.37
CA HIS A 94 1.19 -26.83 -7.42
C HIS A 94 0.13 -27.90 -7.20
N SER A 95 0.07 -28.87 -8.12
CA SER A 95 -0.84 -30.01 -7.99
C SER A 95 -0.40 -30.90 -6.82
N PHE A 96 -1.37 -31.37 -6.03
CA PHE A 96 -1.12 -32.40 -5.01
C PHE A 96 -0.93 -33.80 -5.63
N ASP A 97 -1.32 -33.98 -6.88
CA ASP A 97 -1.20 -35.23 -7.62
C ASP A 97 -0.92 -34.94 -9.10
N GLU A 98 0.36 -34.73 -9.42
CA GLU A 98 0.80 -34.45 -10.79
C GLU A 98 0.51 -35.60 -11.77
N GLN A 99 0.22 -36.81 -11.28
CA GLN A 99 -0.18 -37.93 -12.14
C GLN A 99 -1.63 -37.78 -12.61
N SER A 100 -2.50 -37.21 -11.76
CA SER A 100 -3.92 -37.03 -12.07
C SER A 100 -4.22 -35.68 -12.73
N TYR A 101 -3.54 -34.60 -12.34
CA TYR A 101 -3.73 -33.28 -12.95
C TYR A 101 -2.48 -32.41 -12.82
N PRO A 102 -2.18 -31.56 -13.82
CA PRO A 102 -0.96 -30.77 -13.82
C PRO A 102 -1.07 -29.53 -12.92
N SER A 103 0.07 -29.08 -12.41
CA SER A 103 0.24 -27.75 -11.81
C SER A 103 -0.17 -26.63 -12.81
N ILE A 104 -0.69 -25.52 -12.28
CA ILE A 104 -1.23 -24.39 -13.06
C ILE A 104 -0.41 -23.12 -12.84
N ARG A 105 -0.26 -22.31 -13.90
CA ARG A 105 0.45 -21.02 -13.85
C ARG A 105 0.03 -20.10 -14.99
N GLY A 106 0.40 -18.82 -14.92
CA GLY A 106 0.02 -17.79 -15.88
C GLY A 106 -1.50 -17.77 -16.13
N ALA A 107 -1.91 -17.70 -17.40
CA ALA A 107 -3.33 -17.67 -17.77
C ALA A 107 -4.15 -18.88 -17.29
N LYS A 108 -3.51 -20.03 -16.97
CA LYS A 108 -4.20 -21.20 -16.43
C LYS A 108 -4.62 -21.05 -14.97
N VAL A 109 -4.20 -19.99 -14.29
CA VAL A 109 -4.66 -19.67 -12.93
C VAL A 109 -6.03 -18.97 -12.95
N ALA A 110 -6.45 -18.39 -14.08
CA ALA A 110 -7.79 -17.83 -14.21
C ALA A 110 -8.90 -18.86 -13.89
N GLY A 111 -9.86 -18.43 -13.08
CA GLY A 111 -10.91 -19.23 -12.47
C GLY A 111 -10.48 -20.02 -11.22
N ALA A 112 -9.28 -19.80 -10.70
CA ALA A 112 -8.90 -20.33 -9.39
C ALA A 112 -9.51 -19.48 -8.27
N ILE A 113 -9.75 -20.12 -7.13
CA ILE A 113 -10.31 -19.52 -5.92
C ILE A 113 -9.29 -19.71 -4.80
N LEU A 114 -8.89 -18.61 -4.16
CA LEU A 114 -8.14 -18.62 -2.91
C LEU A 114 -9.14 -18.52 -1.76
N VAL A 115 -9.21 -19.55 -0.92
CA VAL A 115 -10.10 -19.57 0.25
C VAL A 115 -9.34 -18.99 1.43
N VAL A 116 -9.86 -17.90 2.00
CA VAL A 116 -9.23 -17.15 3.09
C VAL A 116 -10.15 -17.16 4.30
N ASP A 117 -9.67 -17.70 5.41
CA ASP A 117 -10.35 -17.59 6.69
C ASP A 117 -10.03 -16.25 7.33
N ALA A 118 -11.05 -15.59 7.85
CA ALA A 118 -10.98 -14.33 8.58
C ALA A 118 -11.71 -14.48 9.93
N PRO A 119 -11.51 -13.56 10.88
CA PRO A 119 -12.15 -13.65 12.20
C PRO A 119 -13.69 -13.66 12.19
N ASP A 120 -14.32 -13.15 11.12
CA ASP A 120 -15.79 -13.11 10.95
C ASP A 120 -16.33 -14.19 9.99
N GLY A 121 -15.46 -15.00 9.38
CA GLY A 121 -15.87 -16.10 8.50
C GLY A 121 -14.93 -16.33 7.33
N THR A 122 -15.33 -17.23 6.44
CA THR A 122 -14.55 -17.62 5.26
C THR A 122 -14.92 -16.78 4.05
N TYR A 123 -13.90 -16.31 3.33
CA TYR A 123 -14.01 -15.55 2.08
C TYR A 123 -13.42 -16.35 0.91
N GLU A 124 -14.04 -16.22 -0.26
CA GLU A 124 -13.54 -16.80 -1.50
C GLU A 124 -13.03 -15.69 -2.42
N LEU A 125 -11.73 -15.68 -2.73
CA LEU A 125 -11.12 -14.73 -3.68
C LEU A 125 -10.97 -15.44 -5.03
N THR A 126 -11.82 -15.08 -5.99
CA THR A 126 -11.81 -15.64 -7.34
C THR A 126 -10.92 -14.82 -8.27
N ILE A 127 -10.00 -15.48 -8.97
CA ILE A 127 -9.15 -14.87 -9.99
C ILE A 127 -9.90 -14.87 -11.32
N HIS A 128 -10.52 -13.76 -11.70
CA HIS A 128 -11.31 -13.66 -12.92
C HIS A 128 -10.45 -13.55 -14.17
N ARG A 129 -9.36 -12.79 -14.08
CA ARG A 129 -8.48 -12.52 -15.20
C ARG A 129 -7.03 -12.51 -14.78
N VAL A 130 -6.20 -13.08 -15.65
CA VAL A 130 -4.74 -12.99 -15.57
C VAL A 130 -4.26 -12.31 -16.84
N ALA A 131 -3.51 -11.23 -16.71
CA ALA A 131 -2.91 -10.51 -17.83
C ALA A 131 -1.40 -10.37 -17.62
N ARG A 132 -0.64 -10.17 -18.69
CA ARG A 132 0.80 -9.88 -18.63
C ARG A 132 1.10 -8.61 -19.42
N VAL A 133 0.68 -7.47 -18.88
CA VAL A 133 0.60 -6.19 -19.60
C VAL A 133 1.28 -5.02 -18.89
N THR A 134 1.58 -5.14 -17.59
CA THR A 134 2.13 -4.03 -16.80
C THR A 134 3.65 -4.08 -16.79
N PRO A 135 4.36 -3.13 -17.41
CA PRO A 135 5.81 -3.11 -17.42
C PRO A 135 6.38 -2.61 -16.09
N TYR A 136 7.60 -3.02 -15.75
CA TYR A 136 8.40 -2.26 -14.80
C TYR A 136 8.65 -0.84 -15.32
N TRP A 137 8.67 0.14 -14.42
CA TRP A 137 8.92 1.55 -14.74
C TRP A 137 10.40 1.90 -14.75
N VAL A 138 11.22 1.06 -14.14
CA VAL A 138 12.68 1.19 -14.09
C VAL A 138 13.33 0.00 -14.79
N GLY A 139 14.27 0.31 -15.68
CA GLY A 139 15.07 -0.67 -16.40
C GLY A 139 14.32 -1.33 -17.56
N PRO A 140 14.70 -2.57 -17.93
CA PRO A 140 14.00 -3.31 -18.98
C PRO A 140 12.50 -3.41 -18.71
N SER A 141 11.70 -3.14 -19.75
CA SER A 141 10.23 -3.15 -19.73
C SER A 141 9.64 -4.57 -19.73
N THR A 142 10.20 -5.46 -18.91
CA THR A 142 9.65 -6.80 -18.68
C THR A 142 8.25 -6.66 -18.09
N LEU A 143 7.31 -7.43 -18.61
CA LEU A 143 5.90 -7.36 -18.22
C LEU A 143 5.62 -8.28 -17.03
N ASN A 144 4.91 -7.74 -16.04
CA ASN A 144 4.43 -8.43 -14.85
C ASN A 144 3.08 -9.09 -15.11
N TYR A 145 2.83 -10.18 -14.38
CA TYR A 145 1.48 -10.73 -14.29
C TYR A 145 0.61 -9.84 -13.40
N THR A 146 -0.60 -9.58 -13.84
CA THR A 146 -1.65 -8.94 -13.04
C THR A 146 -2.85 -9.86 -12.92
N TYR A 147 -3.50 -9.80 -11.76
CA TYR A 147 -4.60 -10.66 -11.36
C TYR A 147 -5.79 -9.78 -10.97
N GLU A 148 -6.90 -9.87 -11.71
CA GLU A 148 -8.17 -9.29 -11.26
C GLU A 148 -8.81 -10.29 -10.30
N LEU A 149 -8.92 -9.88 -9.03
CA LEU A 149 -9.49 -10.70 -7.96
C LEU A 149 -10.78 -10.06 -7.48
N ASP A 150 -11.84 -10.86 -7.42
CA ASP A 150 -13.06 -10.52 -6.71
C ASP A 150 -13.18 -11.40 -5.48
N TYR A 151 -13.87 -10.92 -4.44
CA TYR A 151 -14.16 -11.69 -3.25
C TYR A 151 -15.67 -11.88 -3.06
N GLN A 152 -16.03 -13.01 -2.46
CA GLN A 152 -17.34 -13.28 -1.90
C GLN A 152 -17.21 -13.61 -0.41
N GLY A 153 -18.05 -12.98 0.41
CA GLY A 153 -18.03 -13.16 1.86
C GLY A 153 -18.83 -14.38 2.35
N PRO A 154 -18.78 -14.67 3.67
CA PRO A 154 -19.34 -15.87 4.27
C PRO A 154 -20.86 -16.01 4.07
N ASP A 155 -21.58 -14.89 4.01
CA ASP A 155 -23.03 -14.86 3.77
C ASP A 155 -23.42 -15.10 2.29
N GLN A 156 -22.44 -15.42 1.43
CA GLN A 156 -22.62 -15.57 -0.03
C GLN A 156 -23.29 -14.37 -0.69
N GLY A 157 -23.02 -13.16 -0.17
CA GLY A 157 -23.52 -11.90 -0.70
C GLY A 157 -22.90 -11.52 -2.04
N ASP A 158 -23.04 -10.24 -2.39
CA ASP A 158 -22.52 -9.69 -3.65
C ASP A 158 -21.02 -9.94 -3.82
N VAL A 159 -20.64 -10.28 -5.05
CA VAL A 159 -19.24 -10.35 -5.48
C VAL A 159 -18.69 -8.93 -5.63
N ARG A 160 -17.52 -8.67 -5.04
CA ARG A 160 -16.89 -7.34 -5.01
C ARG A 160 -15.42 -7.42 -5.39
N PRO A 161 -14.85 -6.41 -6.06
CA PRO A 161 -13.43 -6.39 -6.35
C PRO A 161 -12.61 -6.31 -5.07
N VAL A 162 -11.54 -7.09 -5.00
CA VAL A 162 -10.54 -6.97 -3.92
C VAL A 162 -9.87 -5.60 -3.99
N CYS A 163 -9.60 -5.10 -5.19
CA CYS A 163 -9.07 -3.75 -5.43
C CYS A 163 -10.22 -2.75 -5.60
N GLY A 164 -10.72 -2.20 -4.49
CA GLY A 164 -11.98 -1.44 -4.46
C GLY A 164 -11.91 0.03 -4.89
N ASN A 165 -10.71 0.63 -4.98
CA ASN A 165 -10.53 2.05 -5.32
C ASN A 165 -9.54 2.22 -6.49
N PRO A 166 -9.80 1.63 -7.66
CA PRO A 166 -8.84 1.58 -8.77
C PRO A 166 -8.42 2.98 -9.25
N PRO A 167 -7.16 3.16 -9.70
CA PRO A 167 -6.76 4.36 -10.43
C PRO A 167 -7.50 4.45 -11.77
N ILE A 168 -7.29 5.55 -12.50
CA ILE A 168 -7.69 5.62 -13.91
C ILE A 168 -6.80 4.69 -14.71
N GLU A 169 -7.38 3.92 -15.63
CA GLU A 169 -6.60 3.08 -16.56
C GLU A 169 -5.77 3.96 -17.50
N ASP A 170 -4.47 3.67 -17.57
CA ASP A 170 -3.51 4.37 -18.42
C ASP A 170 -2.37 3.43 -18.85
N LYS A 171 -1.27 4.00 -19.36
CA LYS A 171 -0.09 3.21 -19.75
C LYS A 171 0.64 2.57 -18.57
N SER A 172 0.58 3.20 -17.39
CA SER A 172 1.22 2.73 -16.16
C SER A 172 0.42 1.60 -15.52
N TYR A 173 -0.91 1.69 -15.61
CA TYR A 173 -1.88 0.71 -15.15
C TYR A 173 -2.90 0.39 -16.24
N PRO A 174 -2.56 -0.48 -17.22
CA PRO A 174 -3.48 -0.88 -18.29
C PRO A 174 -4.67 -1.73 -17.82
N ASN A 175 -4.68 -2.08 -16.54
CA ASN A 175 -5.74 -2.81 -15.85
C ASN A 175 -5.82 -2.27 -14.42
N ALA A 176 -6.77 -1.39 -14.15
CA ALA A 176 -6.83 -0.67 -12.88
C ALA A 176 -7.39 -1.53 -11.72
N LEU A 177 -8.13 -2.59 -12.03
CA LEU A 177 -8.61 -3.57 -11.05
C LEU A 177 -7.59 -4.70 -10.80
N GLY A 178 -6.52 -4.75 -11.59
CA GLY A 178 -5.47 -5.75 -11.45
C GLY A 178 -4.61 -5.53 -10.20
N ALA A 179 -4.27 -6.63 -9.53
CA ALA A 179 -3.23 -6.68 -8.51
C ALA A 179 -1.97 -7.37 -9.04
N LEU A 180 -0.81 -6.90 -8.57
CA LEU A 180 0.44 -7.63 -8.65
C LEU A 180 0.51 -8.57 -7.44
N LEU A 181 0.91 -9.82 -7.67
CA LEU A 181 1.24 -10.75 -6.59
C LEU A 181 2.76 -10.92 -6.56
N PHE A 182 3.41 -10.71 -5.41
CA PHE A 182 4.86 -10.87 -5.32
C PHE A 182 5.36 -11.31 -3.94
N ALA A 183 6.42 -12.11 -3.91
CA ALA A 183 7.04 -12.62 -2.69
C ALA A 183 8.34 -11.87 -2.31
N GLY A 184 8.91 -12.22 -1.15
CA GLY A 184 10.27 -11.81 -0.76
C GLY A 184 10.38 -10.52 0.05
N ASP A 185 9.25 -9.90 0.39
CA ASP A 185 9.17 -8.73 1.26
C ASP A 185 7.94 -8.85 2.16
N ARG A 186 8.04 -8.35 3.39
CA ARG A 186 6.89 -8.16 4.29
C ARG A 186 6.83 -6.73 4.78
N TYR A 187 5.61 -6.26 5.03
CA TYR A 187 5.35 -4.87 5.38
C TYR A 187 4.44 -4.76 6.60
N ASP A 188 4.76 -3.82 7.49
CA ASP A 188 3.83 -3.35 8.51
C ASP A 188 3.02 -2.20 7.93
N ALA A 189 1.72 -2.43 7.76
CA ALA A 189 0.80 -1.45 7.19
C ALA A 189 0.56 -0.25 8.11
N LYS A 190 0.71 -0.39 9.43
CA LYS A 190 0.50 0.66 10.43
C LYS A 190 1.72 1.56 10.54
N ALA A 191 2.89 0.97 10.75
CA ALA A 191 4.16 1.70 10.83
C ALA A 191 4.67 2.16 9.45
N LYS A 192 4.03 1.73 8.35
CA LYS A 192 4.51 1.93 6.97
C LYS A 192 5.97 1.49 6.86
N ALA A 193 6.24 0.26 7.30
CA ALA A 193 7.60 -0.24 7.47
C ALA A 193 7.84 -1.51 6.67
N VAL A 194 9.04 -1.64 6.10
CA VAL A 194 9.56 -2.90 5.55
C VAL A 194 10.08 -3.71 6.73
N ILE A 195 9.38 -4.78 7.11
CA ILE A 195 9.69 -5.55 8.32
C ILE A 195 10.60 -6.75 8.03
N ALA A 196 10.55 -7.33 6.84
CA ALA A 196 11.43 -8.42 6.42
C ALA A 196 11.71 -8.39 4.92
N THR A 197 12.93 -8.81 4.55
CA THR A 197 13.36 -9.01 3.14
C THR A 197 14.25 -10.26 2.98
N GLY A 198 14.49 -10.99 4.07
CA GLY A 198 15.32 -12.19 4.07
C GLY A 198 14.49 -13.43 3.74
N VAL A 199 15.06 -14.35 2.94
CA VAL A 199 14.36 -15.53 2.43
C VAL A 199 13.69 -16.36 3.54
N ASP A 200 14.34 -16.48 4.70
CA ASP A 200 13.79 -17.26 5.82
C ASP A 200 12.61 -16.57 6.53
N GLU A 201 12.63 -15.24 6.61
CA GLU A 201 11.59 -14.43 7.27
C GLU A 201 10.36 -14.21 6.36
N THR A 202 10.55 -14.35 5.04
CA THR A 202 9.52 -14.10 4.03
C THR A 202 9.05 -15.38 3.32
N ARG A 203 9.48 -16.55 3.78
CA ARG A 203 9.06 -17.84 3.20
C ARG A 203 7.55 -18.00 3.37
N GLY A 204 6.86 -18.46 2.33
CA GLY A 204 5.39 -18.61 2.32
C GLY A 204 4.66 -17.28 2.07
N TRP A 205 5.15 -16.17 2.63
CA TRP A 205 4.55 -14.85 2.51
C TRP A 205 4.60 -14.28 1.09
N PHE A 206 3.47 -13.74 0.64
CA PHE A 206 3.36 -12.96 -0.58
C PHE A 206 2.41 -11.78 -0.41
N ASN A 207 2.65 -10.75 -1.20
CA ASN A 207 1.90 -9.51 -1.20
C ASN A 207 0.83 -9.50 -2.29
N ILE A 208 -0.30 -8.86 -2.00
CA ILE A 208 -1.32 -8.46 -2.97
C ILE A 208 -1.25 -6.94 -3.12
N ALA A 209 -0.75 -6.49 -4.26
CA ALA A 209 -0.52 -5.08 -4.53
C ALA A 209 -1.40 -4.60 -5.69
N CYS A 210 -2.59 -4.15 -5.33
CA CYS A 210 -3.54 -3.51 -6.24
C CYS A 210 -2.90 -2.33 -7.00
N ALA A 211 -3.34 -2.11 -8.25
CA ALA A 211 -2.84 -1.04 -9.11
C ALA A 211 -2.87 0.34 -8.41
N GLY A 212 -1.82 1.14 -8.54
CA GLY A 212 -1.73 2.46 -7.90
C GLY A 212 -1.37 2.44 -6.41
N SER A 213 -1.40 1.28 -5.74
CA SER A 213 -0.96 1.16 -4.34
C SER A 213 0.55 1.44 -4.18
N ALA A 214 0.97 1.81 -2.97
CA ALA A 214 2.38 2.02 -2.66
C ALA A 214 3.21 0.76 -2.93
N LEU A 215 2.70 -0.43 -2.59
CA LEU A 215 3.39 -1.70 -2.85
C LEU A 215 3.52 -2.00 -4.34
N ALA A 216 2.48 -1.69 -5.14
CA ALA A 216 2.57 -1.84 -6.59
C ALA A 216 3.62 -0.90 -7.17
N LYS A 217 3.65 0.36 -6.73
CA LYS A 217 4.70 1.32 -7.12
C LYS A 217 6.08 0.82 -6.72
N LEU A 218 6.27 0.29 -5.50
CA LEU A 218 7.56 -0.28 -5.08
C LEU A 218 8.00 -1.40 -6.02
N HIS A 219 7.11 -2.35 -6.31
CA HIS A 219 7.41 -3.47 -7.20
C HIS A 219 7.80 -2.99 -8.60
N LEU A 220 6.97 -2.12 -9.21
CA LEU A 220 7.19 -1.62 -10.56
C LEU A 220 8.44 -0.72 -10.68
N ASN A 221 8.86 -0.09 -9.58
CA ASN A 221 10.13 0.66 -9.51
C ASN A 221 11.33 -0.20 -9.12
N ARG A 222 11.23 -1.55 -9.06
CA ARG A 222 12.33 -2.47 -8.68
C ARG A 222 12.76 -2.37 -7.20
N HIS A 223 11.88 -1.89 -6.31
CA HIS A 223 12.14 -1.74 -4.87
C HIS A 223 11.48 -2.83 -4.02
N THR A 224 11.49 -4.07 -4.54
CA THR A 224 11.03 -5.29 -3.85
C THR A 224 11.95 -6.42 -4.30
N THR A 225 12.20 -7.43 -3.47
CA THR A 225 13.04 -8.61 -3.79
C THR A 225 12.59 -9.25 -5.10
N ALA A 226 11.29 -9.45 -5.28
CA ALA A 226 10.73 -10.01 -6.52
C ALA A 226 10.86 -9.10 -7.75
N GLY A 227 10.99 -7.79 -7.53
CA GLY A 227 11.15 -6.82 -8.60
C GLY A 227 12.59 -6.63 -9.05
N GLU A 228 13.58 -7.01 -8.23
CA GLU A 228 14.99 -6.79 -8.52
C GLU A 228 15.47 -7.53 -9.78
N ASP A 229 16.49 -6.97 -10.42
CA ASP A 229 17.34 -7.72 -11.33
C ASP A 229 18.82 -7.42 -11.03
N GLY A 230 19.76 -8.12 -11.68
CA GLY A 230 21.18 -7.95 -11.41
C GLY A 230 21.73 -6.52 -11.52
N ALA A 231 21.05 -5.61 -12.24
CA ALA A 231 21.40 -4.20 -12.36
C ALA A 231 20.56 -3.28 -11.45
N TYR A 232 19.37 -3.71 -11.04
CA TYR A 232 18.43 -2.97 -10.19
C TYR A 232 18.18 -3.70 -8.87
N VAL A 233 19.06 -3.48 -7.88
CA VAL A 233 18.98 -4.07 -6.54
C VAL A 233 18.82 -2.97 -5.50
N ALA A 234 17.76 -3.04 -4.69
CA ALA A 234 17.43 -2.06 -3.67
C ALA A 234 17.57 -2.67 -2.26
N LYS A 235 18.45 -2.10 -1.44
CA LYS A 235 18.60 -2.52 -0.05
C LYS A 235 17.36 -2.17 0.77
N ARG A 236 17.12 -2.89 1.87
CA ARG A 236 15.99 -2.63 2.78
C ARG A 236 15.82 -1.14 3.17
N PRO A 237 16.86 -0.37 3.54
CA PRO A 237 16.70 1.06 3.81
C PRO A 237 16.22 1.89 2.60
N GLN A 238 16.62 1.51 1.38
CA GLN A 238 16.18 2.17 0.15
C GLN A 238 14.72 1.83 -0.17
N ARG A 239 14.29 0.60 0.08
CA ARG A 239 12.87 0.19 -0.03
C ARG A 239 12.01 0.93 0.99
N GLN A 240 12.50 1.02 2.22
CA GLN A 240 11.84 1.77 3.30
C GLN A 240 11.70 3.25 2.95
N ALA A 241 12.78 3.90 2.51
CA ALA A 241 12.75 5.31 2.13
C ALA A 241 11.78 5.59 0.97
N MET A 242 11.76 4.72 -0.04
CA MET A 242 10.80 4.82 -1.14
C MET A 242 9.35 4.63 -0.66
N LEU A 243 9.11 3.68 0.25
CA LEU A 243 7.80 3.48 0.86
C LEU A 243 7.33 4.74 1.59
N LYS A 244 8.18 5.31 2.46
CA LYS A 244 7.89 6.54 3.20
C LYS A 244 7.57 7.70 2.24
N MET A 245 8.35 7.86 1.17
CA MET A 245 8.12 8.88 0.14
C MET A 245 6.77 8.69 -0.57
N PHE A 246 6.44 7.46 -0.99
CA PHE A 246 5.19 7.16 -1.71
C PHE A 246 3.94 7.39 -0.87
N VAL A 247 3.99 7.08 0.42
CA VAL A 247 2.86 7.32 1.34
C VAL A 247 2.93 8.70 1.99
N SER A 248 3.96 9.49 1.71
CA SER A 248 4.28 10.75 2.37
C SER A 248 4.26 10.62 3.90
N ASP A 249 4.96 9.62 4.45
CA ASP A 249 5.19 9.51 5.90
C ASP A 249 6.35 10.40 6.31
N VAL A 250 6.06 11.70 6.24
CA VAL A 250 7.01 12.81 6.40
C VAL A 250 7.74 12.71 7.75
N CYS A 251 7.01 12.39 8.82
CA CYS A 251 7.54 12.39 10.18
C CYS A 251 8.10 11.03 10.63
N GLY A 252 8.01 9.98 9.80
CA GLY A 252 8.52 8.65 10.10
C GLY A 252 7.67 7.82 11.07
N THR A 253 6.43 8.23 11.33
CA THR A 253 5.56 7.65 12.37
C THR A 253 4.57 6.64 11.82
N GLY A 254 4.51 6.49 10.49
CA GLY A 254 3.50 5.74 9.76
C GLY A 254 2.36 6.62 9.24
N GLN A 255 2.25 7.88 9.66
CA GLN A 255 1.18 8.80 9.28
C GLN A 255 1.32 9.27 7.82
N PRO A 256 0.40 8.91 6.89
CA PRO A 256 0.48 9.37 5.52
C PRO A 256 -0.03 10.79 5.38
N PHE A 257 0.70 11.59 4.60
CA PHE A 257 0.33 12.95 4.20
C PHE A 257 0.16 13.03 2.69
N THR A 258 -0.58 12.10 2.09
CA THR A 258 -0.81 12.09 0.64
C THR A 258 -2.23 11.66 0.34
N VAL A 259 -2.67 11.96 -0.87
CA VAL A 259 -3.91 11.41 -1.42
C VAL A 259 -3.61 10.41 -2.56
N PRO A 260 -4.56 9.52 -2.86
CA PRO A 260 -4.45 8.62 -3.99
C PRO A 260 -4.38 9.37 -5.32
N GLY A 261 -3.64 8.82 -6.27
CA GLY A 261 -3.46 9.45 -7.59
C GLY A 261 -2.54 10.66 -7.59
N GLU A 262 -2.02 11.11 -6.43
CA GLU A 262 -1.05 12.20 -6.38
C GLU A 262 0.19 11.81 -7.23
N PRO A 263 0.52 12.59 -8.27
CA PRO A 263 1.67 12.31 -9.12
C PRO A 263 2.96 12.42 -8.31
N LEU A 264 4.00 11.71 -8.73
CA LEU A 264 5.29 11.71 -8.04
C LEU A 264 6.41 11.74 -9.08
N HIS A 265 7.33 12.67 -8.90
CA HIS A 265 8.51 12.80 -9.74
C HIS A 265 9.72 13.00 -8.85
N TYR A 266 10.65 12.06 -8.92
CA TYR A 266 11.75 11.96 -7.97
C TYR A 266 13.05 11.55 -8.66
N GLN A 267 14.15 11.74 -7.95
CA GLN A 267 15.45 11.20 -8.30
C GLN A 267 16.11 10.46 -7.13
N ASN A 268 16.98 9.53 -7.49
CA ASN A 268 17.85 8.82 -6.56
C ASN A 268 19.29 8.79 -7.11
N ALA A 269 20.30 8.51 -6.27
CA ALA A 269 21.68 8.57 -6.78
C ALA A 269 22.12 7.36 -7.61
N THR A 270 21.35 6.27 -7.59
CA THR A 270 21.53 5.22 -8.61
C THR A 270 21.07 5.70 -9.98
N LYS A 271 20.40 6.86 -10.07
CA LYS A 271 19.91 7.51 -11.29
C LYS A 271 18.97 6.62 -12.09
N TRP A 272 18.27 5.72 -11.38
CA TRP A 272 17.19 4.91 -11.93
C TRP A 272 16.03 5.79 -12.36
N MET A 273 15.76 6.83 -11.55
CA MET A 273 14.87 7.92 -11.85
C MET A 273 15.63 9.23 -11.74
N LYS A 274 15.21 10.23 -12.53
CA LYS A 274 15.84 11.55 -12.59
C LYS A 274 14.77 12.61 -12.65
N LEU A 275 15.04 13.70 -11.95
CA LEU A 275 14.43 14.98 -12.22
C LEU A 275 14.97 15.49 -13.56
N ASP A 276 14.10 16.07 -14.38
CA ASP A 276 14.45 16.50 -15.74
C ASP A 276 14.77 18.00 -15.84
N GLY A 277 14.67 18.71 -14.71
CA GLY A 277 14.96 20.13 -14.58
C GLY A 277 13.76 21.02 -14.87
N THR A 278 12.57 20.45 -15.12
CA THR A 278 11.32 21.21 -15.26
C THR A 278 10.66 21.51 -13.92
N GLU A 279 11.14 20.90 -12.85
CA GLU A 279 10.64 21.04 -11.50
C GLU A 279 10.90 22.45 -10.97
N THR A 280 9.86 23.10 -10.47
CA THR A 280 9.97 24.49 -9.96
C THR A 280 10.32 24.57 -8.47
N SER A 281 10.19 23.47 -7.75
CA SER A 281 10.64 23.35 -6.36
C SER A 281 10.78 21.89 -5.93
N ASP A 282 11.70 21.65 -5.00
CA ASP A 282 11.83 20.38 -4.30
C ASP A 282 10.78 20.27 -3.19
N GLU A 283 10.32 19.05 -2.94
CA GLU A 283 9.48 18.74 -1.79
C GLU A 283 10.34 18.44 -0.57
N ALA A 284 11.08 17.33 -0.63
CA ALA A 284 11.77 16.78 0.53
C ALA A 284 12.85 15.80 0.10
N LEU A 285 13.78 15.55 1.02
CA LEU A 285 14.69 14.42 0.97
C LEU A 285 14.21 13.31 1.89
N TRP A 286 14.10 12.11 1.35
CA TRP A 286 13.50 10.97 2.02
C TRP A 286 14.54 9.92 2.37
N THR A 287 14.54 9.47 3.63
CA THR A 287 15.36 8.36 4.12
C THR A 287 14.47 7.26 4.69
N ALA A 288 15.08 6.19 5.23
CA ALA A 288 14.32 5.10 5.85
C ALA A 288 13.50 5.58 7.07
N ASP A 289 13.91 6.67 7.70
CA ASP A 289 13.28 7.22 8.90
C ASP A 289 12.21 8.27 8.59
N GLY A 290 11.92 8.56 7.32
CA GLY A 290 11.02 9.65 6.89
C GLY A 290 11.77 10.76 6.16
N ALA A 291 11.14 11.93 6.06
CA ALA A 291 11.77 13.10 5.48
C ALA A 291 12.84 13.67 6.44
N ILE A 292 13.99 14.08 5.90
CA ILE A 292 15.05 14.77 6.68
C ILE A 292 15.02 16.29 6.50
N CYS A 293 14.29 16.76 5.50
CA CYS A 293 13.94 18.15 5.27
C CYS A 293 12.63 18.23 4.50
N LEU A 294 11.96 19.37 4.55
CA LEU A 294 10.75 19.64 3.80
C LEU A 294 10.69 21.12 3.38
N ASP A 295 10.73 21.37 2.07
CA ASP A 295 10.61 22.71 1.50
C ASP A 295 9.17 23.05 1.14
N LYS A 296 8.58 22.41 0.12
CA LYS A 296 7.17 22.57 -0.27
C LYS A 296 6.52 21.21 -0.46
N HIS A 297 5.56 20.83 0.36
CA HIS A 297 4.85 19.57 0.22
C HIS A 297 4.03 19.54 -1.09
N ARG A 298 3.96 18.38 -1.79
CA ARG A 298 3.16 18.22 -3.03
C ARG A 298 1.72 18.70 -2.90
N LEU A 299 1.08 18.48 -1.74
CA LEU A 299 -0.29 18.96 -1.52
C LEU A 299 -0.41 20.46 -1.16
N GLU A 300 0.69 21.16 -0.94
CA GLU A 300 0.68 22.63 -0.96
C GLU A 300 0.77 23.16 -2.40
N ALA A 301 1.44 22.42 -3.28
CA ALA A 301 1.49 22.73 -4.71
C ALA A 301 0.20 22.34 -5.43
N ASN A 302 -0.41 21.23 -5.03
CA ASN A 302 -1.64 20.66 -5.56
C ASN A 302 -2.66 20.46 -4.41
N PRO A 303 -3.37 21.54 -4.00
CA PRO A 303 -4.25 21.49 -2.83
C PRO A 303 -5.34 20.42 -2.92
N SER A 304 -5.44 19.62 -1.87
CA SER A 304 -6.51 18.64 -1.70
C SER A 304 -7.48 19.09 -0.59
N PRO A 305 -8.81 19.00 -0.80
CA PRO A 305 -9.79 19.25 0.26
C PRO A 305 -9.64 18.34 1.49
N LEU A 306 -8.96 17.19 1.34
CA LEU A 306 -8.69 16.27 2.45
C LEU A 306 -7.60 16.79 3.40
N PHE A 307 -6.75 17.70 2.93
CA PHE A 307 -5.66 18.28 3.70
C PHE A 307 -5.61 19.81 3.49
N PRO A 308 -6.62 20.55 3.98
CA PRO A 308 -6.72 22.00 3.77
C PRO A 308 -5.58 22.77 4.46
N THR A 309 -4.95 22.16 5.47
CA THR A 309 -3.90 22.77 6.32
C THR A 309 -2.63 21.92 6.32
N ILE A 310 -2.33 21.21 5.22
CA ILE A 310 -1.29 20.18 5.15
C ILE A 310 0.05 20.56 5.80
N ARG A 311 0.51 21.80 5.63
CA ARG A 311 1.75 22.28 6.26
C ARG A 311 1.68 22.20 7.78
N GLN A 312 0.61 22.75 8.35
CA GLN A 312 0.38 22.73 9.80
C GLN A 312 0.20 21.29 10.29
N ASP A 313 -0.56 20.47 9.55
CA ASP A 313 -0.81 19.08 9.92
C ASP A 313 0.50 18.27 10.02
N ILE A 314 1.44 18.50 9.09
CA ILE A 314 2.77 17.90 9.11
C ILE A 314 3.60 18.42 10.28
N GLU A 315 3.65 19.75 10.47
CA GLU A 315 4.43 20.38 11.54
C GLU A 315 3.99 19.89 12.93
N ASP A 316 2.68 19.79 13.15
CA ASP A 316 2.10 19.30 14.40
C ASP A 316 2.41 17.82 14.63
N ALA A 317 2.30 16.99 13.59
CA ALA A 317 2.61 15.56 13.69
C ALA A 317 4.09 15.29 13.96
N CYS A 318 5.00 16.05 13.32
CA CYS A 318 6.43 15.92 13.56
C CYS A 318 6.79 16.42 14.97
N ALA A 319 6.20 17.53 15.41
CA ALA A 319 6.37 18.03 16.77
C ALA A 319 5.91 17.01 17.82
N LEU A 320 4.79 16.32 17.58
CA LEU A 320 4.31 15.22 18.41
C LEU A 320 5.28 14.02 18.41
N ALA A 321 5.95 13.77 17.29
CA ALA A 321 7.02 12.78 17.17
C ALA A 321 8.34 13.22 17.83
N GLY A 322 8.39 14.43 18.39
CA GLY A 322 9.55 14.95 19.13
C GLY A 322 10.63 15.56 18.25
N HIS A 323 10.33 15.92 16.99
CA HIS A 323 11.28 16.55 16.09
C HIS A 323 10.66 17.66 15.24
N LYS A 324 11.51 18.47 14.61
CA LYS A 324 11.11 19.50 13.66
C LYS A 324 11.90 19.28 12.38
N LEU A 325 11.22 19.38 11.24
CA LEU A 325 11.88 19.31 9.95
C LEU A 325 12.49 20.66 9.58
N PRO A 326 13.80 20.72 9.26
CA PRO A 326 14.38 21.90 8.64
C PRO A 326 13.96 21.99 7.16
N THR A 327 14.16 23.15 6.56
CA THR A 327 14.17 23.30 5.10
C THR A 327 15.37 22.55 4.50
N CYS A 328 15.28 22.18 3.24
CA CYS A 328 16.37 21.47 2.57
C CYS A 328 17.60 22.38 2.36
N ALA A 329 17.40 23.70 2.31
CA ALA A 329 18.49 24.68 2.31
C ALA A 329 19.26 24.71 3.65
N GLU A 330 18.57 24.56 4.79
CA GLU A 330 19.17 24.57 6.13
C GLU A 330 20.03 23.33 6.42
N LEU A 331 19.86 22.24 5.67
CA LEU A 331 20.74 21.07 5.78
C LEU A 331 22.20 21.38 5.40
N GLY A 332 22.47 22.51 4.72
CA GLY A 332 23.78 23.18 4.64
C GLY A 332 24.87 22.49 3.83
N VAL A 333 24.79 21.18 3.65
CA VAL A 333 25.63 20.33 2.80
C VAL A 333 24.78 19.10 2.56
N LEU A 334 24.29 18.88 1.35
CA LEU A 334 23.76 17.58 0.99
C LEU A 334 24.96 16.62 0.96
N PRO A 335 25.29 15.87 2.04
CA PRO A 335 26.58 15.19 2.14
C PRO A 335 26.60 14.07 1.11
N ASP A 336 27.76 13.70 0.59
CA ASP A 336 27.96 12.58 -0.35
C ASP A 336 27.34 11.21 0.10
N GLN A 337 26.68 11.17 1.25
CA GLN A 337 25.90 10.09 1.82
C GLN A 337 24.39 10.09 1.50
N TRP A 338 23.69 11.24 1.38
CA TRP A 338 22.24 11.23 1.05
C TRP A 338 22.02 10.50 -0.26
N GLN A 339 22.93 10.69 -1.22
CA GLN A 339 22.90 10.02 -2.51
C GLN A 339 22.74 8.51 -2.37
N LYS A 340 23.38 7.88 -1.38
CA LYS A 340 23.39 6.42 -1.27
C LYS A 340 22.06 5.82 -0.78
N LEU A 341 21.27 6.56 0.00
CA LEU A 341 20.11 6.03 0.72
C LEU A 341 18.85 6.91 0.65
N ALA A 342 18.94 8.08 0.03
CA ALA A 342 17.87 9.05 -0.01
C ALA A 342 17.31 9.30 -1.41
N TYR A 343 16.06 9.75 -1.43
CA TYR A 343 15.34 10.18 -2.63
C TYR A 343 15.03 11.66 -2.52
N LEU A 344 15.31 12.41 -3.58
CA LEU A 344 14.83 13.78 -3.71
C LEU A 344 13.54 13.74 -4.51
N LEU A 345 12.46 14.25 -3.91
CA LEU A 345 11.15 14.32 -4.54
C LEU A 345 10.85 15.78 -4.90
N SER A 346 10.24 16.00 -6.07
CA SER A 346 9.70 17.29 -6.46
C SER A 346 8.35 17.57 -5.82
N ALA A 347 8.09 18.84 -5.49
CA ALA A 347 6.77 19.29 -5.07
C ALA A 347 5.80 19.47 -6.25
N ASN A 348 6.30 19.59 -7.49
CA ASN A 348 5.50 19.86 -8.68
C ASN A 348 5.88 18.85 -9.79
N PRO A 349 5.41 17.60 -9.63
CA PRO A 349 5.67 16.49 -10.55
C PRO A 349 4.94 16.56 -11.89
#